data_AF-A0A0G1DUZ0-F1
#
_entry.id   AF-A0A0G1DUZ0-F1
#
_cell.length_a   1.000
_cell.length_b   1.000
_cell.length_c   1.000
_cell.angle_alpha   90.00
_cell.angle_beta   90.00
_cell.angle_gamma   90.00
#
_symmetry.space_group_name_H-M   'P 1'
#
loop_
_entity.id
_entity.type
_entity.pdbx_description
1 polymer ?
#
loop_
_entity_poly.entity_id
_entity_poly.type
_entity_poly.pdbx_seq_one_letter_code
_entity_poly.pdbx_strand_id
1 'polypeptide(L)'
;MCLDCTRTAQQEADSEKKTEVSSELENLQAEVQQAQDALARCREQQAYLQADFENFRRNVAKERAEWTVTTRINLIRDLLPVADNFDRAIQDLGGTAGLDEAVMARLEGVRLIHKELMSCFERWQVSVIEAKIFDPLIHEAVAQVPATDQYSAGSVVEVLQKGYRCQDKIVRPARVVVAQ
;
A
#
# COMPACT_ATOMS: atom_id res chain seq x y z
N MET A 1 8.55 -22.66 96.65
CA MET A 1 7.73 -21.70 95.87
C MET A 1 8.16 -21.81 94.41
N CYS A 2 7.31 -22.49 93.64
CA CYS A 2 7.09 -22.49 92.18
C CYS A 2 8.27 -22.32 91.19
N LEU A 3 8.98 -23.42 90.88
CA LEU A 3 9.79 -23.57 89.66
C LEU A 3 8.93 -23.81 88.40
N ASP A 4 7.70 -24.29 88.56
CA ASP A 4 6.76 -24.58 87.46
C ASP A 4 6.10 -23.33 86.84
N CYS A 5 6.10 -22.21 87.56
CA CYS A 5 5.48 -20.95 87.10
C CYS A 5 6.40 -20.14 86.16
N THR A 6 7.72 -20.30 86.29
CA THR A 6 8.73 -19.71 85.39
C THR A 6 8.83 -20.44 84.04
N ARG A 7 8.56 -21.75 84.02
CA ARG A 7 8.66 -22.59 82.82
C ARG A 7 7.46 -22.44 81.87
N THR A 8 6.27 -22.19 82.43
CA THR A 8 5.04 -21.88 81.71
C THR A 8 5.09 -20.49 81.08
N ALA A 9 5.57 -19.47 81.81
CA ALA A 9 5.75 -18.12 81.27
C ALA A 9 6.79 -18.05 80.12
N GLN A 10 7.85 -18.88 80.15
CA GLN A 10 8.82 -18.98 79.06
C GLN A 10 8.29 -19.75 77.84
N GLN A 11 7.37 -20.72 78.03
CA GLN A 11 6.71 -21.42 76.92
C GLN A 11 5.64 -20.57 76.23
N GLU A 12 4.94 -19.73 76.98
CA GLU A 12 3.95 -18.78 76.43
C GLU A 12 4.63 -17.65 75.63
N ALA A 13 5.73 -17.08 76.14
CA ALA A 13 6.50 -16.06 75.43
C ALA A 13 7.20 -16.58 74.15
N ASP A 14 7.62 -17.86 74.13
CA ASP A 14 8.22 -18.50 72.95
C ASP A 14 7.16 -18.94 71.92
N SER A 15 5.92 -19.21 72.39
CA SER A 15 4.74 -19.45 71.55
C SER A 15 4.24 -18.16 70.87
N GLU A 16 4.15 -17.06 71.61
CA GLU A 16 3.76 -15.74 71.06
C GLU A 16 4.78 -15.25 70.03
N LYS A 17 6.08 -15.33 70.31
CA LYS A 17 7.13 -15.00 69.33
C LYS A 17 7.10 -15.87 68.07
N LYS A 18 6.82 -17.17 68.20
CA LYS A 18 6.64 -18.04 67.02
C LYS A 18 5.42 -17.66 66.20
N THR A 19 4.36 -17.19 66.84
CA THR A 19 3.12 -16.80 66.18
C THR A 19 3.29 -15.47 65.45
N GLU A 20 3.96 -14.49 66.06
CA GLU A 20 4.34 -13.22 65.41
C GLU A 20 5.25 -13.45 64.20
N VAL A 21 6.34 -14.22 64.35
CA VAL A 21 7.26 -14.54 63.24
C VAL A 21 6.57 -15.32 62.12
N SER A 22 5.61 -16.21 62.44
CA SER A 22 4.79 -16.91 61.44
C SER A 22 3.92 -15.93 60.64
N SER A 23 3.26 -14.99 61.31
CA SER A 23 2.40 -14.00 60.66
C SER A 23 3.17 -12.98 59.82
N GLU A 24 4.38 -12.58 60.25
CA GLU A 24 5.27 -11.72 59.44
C GLU A 24 5.75 -12.45 58.18
N LEU A 25 6.06 -13.75 58.29
CA LEU A 25 6.44 -14.60 57.15
C LEU A 25 5.30 -14.74 56.13
N GLU A 26 4.07 -14.95 56.60
CA GLU A 26 2.87 -15.03 55.74
C GLU A 26 2.60 -13.70 55.03
N ASN A 27 2.76 -12.57 55.72
CA ASN A 27 2.62 -11.24 55.13
C ASN A 27 3.70 -10.97 54.06
N LEU A 28 4.96 -11.30 54.35
CA LEU A 28 6.06 -11.16 53.37
C LEU A 28 5.85 -12.06 52.14
N GLN A 29 5.36 -13.28 52.34
CA GLN A 29 5.02 -14.18 51.23
C GLN A 29 3.89 -13.63 50.38
N ALA A 30 2.86 -13.04 50.99
CA ALA A 30 1.77 -12.38 50.28
C ALA A 30 2.26 -11.16 49.47
N GLU A 31 3.14 -10.34 50.04
CA GLU A 31 3.75 -9.19 49.33
C GLU A 31 4.61 -9.65 48.14
N VAL A 32 5.43 -10.68 48.32
CA VAL A 32 6.25 -11.27 47.24
C VAL A 32 5.35 -11.81 46.12
N GLN A 33 4.27 -12.51 46.47
CA GLN A 33 3.34 -13.02 45.47
C GLN A 33 2.65 -11.89 44.71
N GLN A 34 2.18 -10.83 45.39
CA GLN A 34 1.59 -9.67 44.75
C GLN A 34 2.58 -8.95 43.81
N ALA A 35 3.84 -8.82 44.22
CA ALA A 35 4.89 -8.23 43.39
C ALA A 35 5.20 -9.09 42.15
N GLN A 36 5.23 -10.43 42.30
CA GLN A 36 5.40 -11.36 41.19
C GLN A 36 4.24 -11.28 40.19
N ASP A 37 3.00 -11.23 40.68
CA ASP A 37 1.80 -11.11 39.84
C ASP A 37 1.78 -9.76 39.10
N ALA A 38 2.15 -8.67 39.79
CA ALA A 38 2.27 -7.35 39.16
C ALA A 38 3.34 -7.34 38.05
N LEU A 39 4.49 -7.96 38.33
CA LEU A 39 5.59 -8.06 37.37
C LEU A 39 5.22 -8.96 36.18
N ALA A 40 4.46 -10.04 36.39
CA ALA A 40 3.91 -10.87 35.32
C ALA A 40 2.96 -10.06 34.42
N ARG A 41 2.01 -9.31 35.01
CA ARG A 41 1.10 -8.43 34.28
C ARG A 41 1.84 -7.36 33.47
N CYS A 42 2.86 -6.71 34.05
CA CYS A 42 3.67 -5.73 33.33
C CYS A 42 4.44 -6.35 32.17
N ARG A 43 4.98 -7.56 32.32
CA ARG A 43 5.68 -8.28 31.23
C ARG A 43 4.74 -8.65 30.10
N GLU A 44 3.52 -9.11 30.42
CA GLU A 44 2.50 -9.42 29.43
C GLU A 44 2.09 -8.17 28.65
N GLN A 45 1.81 -7.06 29.35
CA GLN A 45 1.51 -5.77 28.72
C GLN A 45 2.67 -5.29 27.84
N GLN A 46 3.91 -5.43 28.29
CA GLN A 46 5.09 -5.05 27.51
C GLN A 46 5.23 -5.89 26.24
N ALA A 47 5.01 -7.21 26.33
CA ALA A 47 5.04 -8.09 25.17
C ALA A 47 3.95 -7.73 24.15
N TYR A 48 2.74 -7.42 24.63
CA TYR A 48 1.66 -6.96 23.77
C TYR A 48 1.99 -5.64 23.06
N LEU A 49 2.48 -4.64 23.81
CA LEU A 49 2.90 -3.35 23.25
C LEU A 49 4.04 -3.49 22.22
N GLN A 50 4.98 -4.42 22.45
CA GLN A 50 6.04 -4.72 21.48
C GLN A 50 5.45 -5.28 20.18
N ALA A 51 4.53 -6.25 20.28
CA ALA A 51 3.86 -6.82 19.11
C ALA A 51 3.06 -5.76 18.34
N ASP A 52 2.32 -4.89 19.03
CA ASP A 52 1.59 -3.78 18.43
C ASP A 52 2.53 -2.80 17.73
N PHE A 53 3.66 -2.48 18.33
CA PHE A 53 4.65 -1.59 17.73
C PHE A 53 5.28 -2.18 16.47
N GLU A 54 5.57 -3.49 16.45
CA GLU A 54 6.07 -4.18 15.25
C GLU A 54 5.02 -4.19 14.14
N ASN A 55 3.76 -4.48 14.48
CA ASN A 55 2.65 -4.43 13.53
C ASN A 55 2.45 -3.02 12.96
N PHE A 56 2.48 -2.00 13.83
CA PHE A 56 2.40 -0.60 13.42
C PHE A 56 3.55 -0.21 12.48
N ARG A 57 4.80 -0.57 12.82
CA ARG A 57 5.96 -0.33 11.94
C ARG A 57 5.77 -0.98 10.57
N ARG A 58 5.30 -2.22 10.52
CA ARG A 58 5.06 -2.95 9.26
C ARG A 58 3.98 -2.26 8.43
N ASN A 59 2.88 -1.83 9.08
CA ASN A 59 1.78 -1.14 8.43
C ASN A 59 2.21 0.22 7.87
N VAL A 60 2.92 1.03 8.66
CA VAL A 60 3.43 2.33 8.22
C VAL A 60 4.40 2.19 7.05
N ALA A 61 5.27 1.17 7.05
CA ALA A 61 6.17 0.93 5.93
C ALA A 61 5.39 0.58 4.64
N LYS A 62 4.35 -0.26 4.75
CA LYS A 62 3.48 -0.63 3.64
C LYS A 62 2.72 0.59 3.11
N GLU A 63 2.11 1.37 3.99
CA GLU A 63 1.39 2.60 3.61
C GLU A 63 2.33 3.58 2.91
N ARG A 64 3.52 3.86 3.44
CA ARG A 64 4.49 4.74 2.77
C ARG A 64 4.85 4.28 1.35
N ALA A 65 5.02 2.97 1.15
CA ALA A 65 5.27 2.41 -0.17
C ALA A 65 4.08 2.63 -1.11
N GLU A 66 2.86 2.37 -0.65
CA GLU A 66 1.64 2.58 -1.42
C GLU A 66 1.41 4.06 -1.76
N TRP A 67 1.63 4.96 -0.80
CA TRP A 67 1.54 6.41 -0.97
C TRP A 67 2.53 6.92 -2.03
N THR A 68 3.74 6.37 -2.06
CA THR A 68 4.74 6.72 -3.08
C THR A 68 4.25 6.33 -4.47
N VAL A 69 3.69 5.13 -4.63
CA VAL A 69 3.11 4.67 -5.91
C VAL A 69 1.94 5.56 -6.33
N THR A 70 1.01 5.82 -5.41
CA THR A 70 -0.19 6.63 -5.70
C THR A 70 0.17 8.07 -6.07
N THR A 71 1.17 8.67 -5.41
CA THR A 71 1.65 10.02 -5.75
C THR A 71 2.24 10.07 -7.15
N ARG A 72 3.05 9.07 -7.53
CA ARG A 72 3.55 8.95 -8.91
C ARG A 72 2.41 8.86 -9.91
N ILE A 73 1.42 8.00 -9.66
CA ILE A 73 0.24 7.82 -10.53
C ILE A 73 -0.49 9.15 -10.74
N ASN A 74 -0.72 9.91 -9.67
CA ASN A 74 -1.40 11.20 -9.77
C ASN A 74 -0.63 12.19 -10.65
N LEU A 75 0.70 12.29 -10.47
CA LEU A 75 1.53 13.16 -11.28
C LEU A 75 1.53 12.75 -12.76
N ILE A 76 1.64 11.44 -13.03
CA ILE A 76 1.60 10.91 -14.41
C ILE A 76 0.24 11.20 -15.03
N ARG A 77 -0.85 10.98 -14.30
CA ARG A 77 -2.22 11.23 -14.76
C ARG A 77 -2.40 12.67 -15.22
N ASP A 78 -1.83 13.64 -14.51
CA ASP A 78 -1.92 15.06 -14.87
C ASP A 78 -1.04 15.40 -16.10
N LEU A 79 -0.01 14.59 -16.39
CA LEU A 79 0.82 14.71 -17.58
C LEU A 79 0.27 13.97 -18.81
N LEU A 80 -0.60 12.97 -18.64
CA LEU A 80 -1.17 12.22 -19.77
C LEU A 80 -1.87 13.08 -20.83
N PRO A 81 -2.62 14.15 -20.49
CA PRO A 81 -3.19 15.05 -21.49
C PRO A 81 -2.15 15.67 -22.42
N VAL A 82 -0.91 15.89 -21.95
CA VAL A 82 0.18 16.41 -22.77
C VAL A 82 0.62 15.37 -23.79
N ALA A 83 0.78 14.11 -23.38
CA ALA A 83 1.07 13.00 -24.29
C ALA A 83 -0.05 12.82 -25.33
N ASP A 84 -1.32 12.89 -24.90
CA ASP A 84 -2.46 12.80 -25.82
C ASP A 84 -2.47 13.94 -26.86
N ASN A 85 -2.06 15.16 -26.45
CA ASN A 85 -1.95 16.29 -27.36
C ASN A 85 -0.82 16.10 -28.38
N PHE A 86 0.30 15.46 -28.00
CA PHE A 86 1.34 15.07 -28.93
C PHE A 86 0.84 14.03 -29.93
N ASP A 87 0.15 12.99 -29.47
CA ASP A 87 -0.46 11.99 -30.35
C ASP A 87 -1.43 12.65 -31.34
N ARG A 88 -2.31 13.55 -30.87
CA ARG A 88 -3.25 14.30 -31.72
C ARG A 88 -2.52 15.18 -32.74
N ALA A 89 -1.51 15.94 -32.31
CA ALA A 89 -0.74 16.79 -33.20
C ALA A 89 -0.01 15.97 -34.29
N ILE A 90 0.53 14.80 -33.93
CA ILE A 90 1.20 13.89 -34.88
C ILE A 90 0.20 13.29 -35.87
N GLN A 91 -1.02 12.94 -35.41
CA GLN A 91 -2.09 12.42 -36.27
C GLN A 91 -2.62 13.47 -37.25
N ASP A 92 -2.94 14.68 -36.77
CA ASP A 92 -3.45 15.79 -37.59
C ASP A 92 -2.46 16.16 -38.71
N LEU A 93 -1.17 16.06 -38.42
CA LEU A 93 -0.09 16.39 -39.35
C LEU A 93 0.42 15.17 -40.15
N GLY A 94 -0.14 13.98 -39.92
CA GLY A 94 0.21 12.73 -40.59
C GLY A 94 -0.25 12.63 -42.04
N GLY A 95 -1.09 13.55 -42.51
CA GLY A 95 -1.42 13.73 -43.93
C GLY A 95 -0.27 14.39 -44.68
N THR A 96 0.79 13.64 -44.98
CA THR A 96 2.04 14.17 -45.56
C THR A 96 1.96 14.45 -47.07
N ALA A 97 0.79 14.32 -47.69
CA ALA A 97 0.62 14.56 -49.12
C ALA A 97 0.59 16.08 -49.41
N GLY A 98 1.68 16.59 -49.99
CA GLY A 98 1.78 18.00 -50.42
C GLY A 98 2.29 18.98 -49.35
N LEU A 99 2.81 18.49 -48.22
CA LEU A 99 3.45 19.34 -47.21
C LEU A 99 4.86 19.75 -47.63
N ASP A 100 5.20 21.00 -47.34
CA ASP A 100 6.54 21.56 -47.54
C ASP A 100 7.59 20.82 -46.67
N GLU A 101 8.82 20.70 -47.18
CA GLU A 101 9.92 19.96 -46.57
C GLU A 101 10.29 20.52 -45.18
N ALA A 102 10.16 21.84 -45.02
CA ALA A 102 10.31 22.51 -43.73
C ALA A 102 9.24 22.12 -42.69
N VAL A 103 8.03 21.78 -43.13
CA VAL A 103 6.95 21.30 -42.25
C VAL A 103 7.27 19.87 -41.81
N MET A 104 7.71 19.01 -42.74
CA MET A 104 8.11 17.64 -42.44
C MET A 104 9.24 17.56 -41.40
N ALA A 105 10.27 18.40 -41.53
CA ALA A 105 11.36 18.47 -40.55
C ALA A 105 10.88 18.87 -39.14
N ARG A 106 9.90 19.78 -39.04
CA ARG A 106 9.29 20.16 -37.75
C ARG A 106 8.48 19.01 -37.15
N LEU A 107 7.75 18.24 -37.96
CA LEU A 107 7.01 17.05 -37.49
C LEU A 107 7.94 15.99 -36.93
N GLU A 108 9.10 15.79 -37.56
CA GLU A 108 10.10 14.87 -37.06
C GLU A 108 10.65 15.32 -35.70
N GLY A 109 10.88 16.62 -35.51
CA GLY A 109 11.23 17.19 -34.21
C GLY A 109 10.16 16.93 -33.14
N VAL A 110 8.88 17.12 -33.46
CA VAL A 110 7.76 16.82 -32.54
C VAL A 110 7.71 15.32 -32.20
N ARG A 111 7.91 14.44 -33.18
CA ARG A 111 7.96 12.98 -32.96
C ARG A 111 9.12 12.59 -32.04
N LEU A 112 10.26 13.25 -32.15
CA LEU A 112 11.41 13.00 -31.29
C LEU A 112 11.12 13.37 -29.83
N ILE A 113 10.50 14.54 -29.60
CA ILE A 113 10.09 14.98 -28.26
C ILE A 113 9.04 14.03 -27.67
N HIS A 114 8.05 13.63 -28.48
CA HIS A 114 7.05 12.66 -28.05
C HIS A 114 7.69 11.31 -27.67
N LYS A 115 8.65 10.83 -28.46
CA LYS A 115 9.39 9.61 -28.16
C LYS A 115 10.16 9.72 -26.84
N GLU A 116 10.82 10.86 -26.60
CA GLU A 116 11.53 11.11 -25.35
C GLU A 116 10.59 11.13 -24.14
N LEU A 117 9.40 11.73 -24.28
CA LEU A 117 8.34 11.71 -23.26
C LEU A 117 7.91 10.28 -22.95
N MET A 118 7.68 9.45 -23.97
CA MET A 118 7.33 8.03 -23.78
C MET A 118 8.46 7.25 -23.11
N SER A 119 9.71 7.49 -23.48
CA SER A 119 10.86 6.89 -22.79
C SER A 119 10.98 7.36 -21.34
N CYS A 120 10.54 8.58 -21.00
CA CYS A 120 10.42 9.00 -19.61
C CYS A 120 9.40 8.14 -18.87
N PHE A 121 8.19 7.99 -19.43
CA PHE A 121 7.14 7.14 -18.85
C PHE A 121 7.63 5.70 -18.60
N GLU A 122 8.35 5.10 -19.54
CA GLU A 122 8.93 3.77 -19.38
C GLU A 122 9.91 3.68 -18.19
N ARG A 123 10.78 4.69 -17.99
CA ARG A 123 11.69 4.73 -16.82
C ARG A 123 10.94 4.80 -15.49
N TRP A 124 9.77 5.42 -15.50
CA TRP A 124 8.86 5.48 -14.34
C TRP A 124 7.92 4.27 -14.26
N GLN A 125 8.16 3.22 -15.05
CA GLN A 125 7.38 1.98 -15.10
C GLN A 125 5.92 2.20 -15.52
N VAL A 126 5.68 3.24 -16.32
CA VAL A 126 4.41 3.53 -16.96
C VAL A 126 4.42 2.91 -18.35
N SER A 127 3.42 2.08 -18.63
CA SER A 127 3.26 1.41 -19.93
C SER A 127 1.87 1.65 -20.49
N VAL A 128 1.77 1.67 -21.82
CA VAL A 128 0.51 1.74 -22.54
C VAL A 128 -0.23 0.42 -22.37
N ILE A 129 -1.54 0.48 -22.15
CA ILE A 129 -2.42 -0.69 -22.09
C ILE A 129 -2.74 -1.13 -23.53
N GLU A 130 -2.46 -2.39 -23.84
CA GLU A 130 -2.84 -2.97 -25.14
C GLU A 130 -4.35 -3.22 -25.22
N ALA A 131 -5.01 -2.57 -26.17
CA ALA A 131 -6.44 -2.66 -26.37
C ALA A 131 -6.76 -3.43 -27.66
N LYS A 132 -6.50 -4.75 -27.66
CA LYS A 132 -6.89 -5.66 -28.76
C LYS A 132 -8.22 -6.35 -28.48
N ILE A 133 -8.38 -6.85 -27.27
CA ILE A 133 -9.59 -7.49 -26.76
C ILE A 133 -10.16 -6.57 -25.67
N PHE A 134 -11.47 -6.35 -25.70
CA PHE A 134 -12.11 -5.53 -24.69
C PHE A 134 -12.08 -6.23 -23.33
N ASP A 135 -11.71 -5.48 -22.30
CA ASP A 135 -11.67 -5.94 -20.91
C ASP A 135 -12.20 -4.80 -20.04
N PRO A 136 -13.36 -4.95 -19.40
CA PRO A 136 -13.97 -3.91 -18.57
C PRO A 136 -13.10 -3.42 -17.41
N LEU A 137 -12.09 -4.19 -16.99
CA LEU A 137 -11.20 -3.81 -15.88
C LEU A 137 -10.19 -2.74 -16.31
N ILE A 138 -9.78 -2.74 -17.58
CA ILE A 138 -8.69 -1.89 -18.11
C ILE A 138 -9.12 -0.98 -19.27
N HIS A 139 -10.31 -1.19 -19.82
CA HIS A 139 -10.86 -0.47 -20.96
C HIS A 139 -12.21 0.18 -20.63
N GLU A 140 -12.43 1.37 -21.16
CA GLU A 140 -13.69 2.11 -21.12
C GLU A 140 -14.30 2.12 -22.53
N ALA A 141 -15.40 1.41 -22.72
CA ALA A 141 -16.11 1.39 -24.00
C ALA A 141 -16.92 2.68 -24.17
N VAL A 142 -16.53 3.53 -25.13
CA VAL A 142 -17.21 4.79 -25.42
C VAL A 142 -18.29 4.63 -26.49
N ALA A 143 -18.11 3.68 -27.40
CA ALA A 143 -19.08 3.37 -28.44
C ALA A 143 -19.04 1.88 -28.79
N GLN A 144 -20.14 1.40 -29.35
CA GLN A 144 -20.27 0.04 -29.88
C GLN A 144 -20.64 0.10 -31.36
N VAL A 145 -20.02 -0.76 -32.15
CA VAL A 145 -20.30 -0.90 -33.59
C VAL A 145 -20.63 -2.35 -33.91
N PRO A 146 -21.45 -2.64 -34.94
CA PRO A 146 -21.75 -4.01 -35.32
C PRO A 146 -20.47 -4.79 -35.66
N ALA A 147 -20.39 -6.04 -35.22
CA ALA A 147 -19.33 -6.94 -35.62
C ALA A 147 -19.27 -7.09 -37.15
N THR A 148 -18.04 -7.22 -37.66
CA THR A 148 -17.76 -7.40 -39.09
C THR A 148 -16.83 -8.60 -39.28
N ASP A 149 -16.60 -9.03 -40.53
CA ASP A 149 -15.67 -10.11 -40.82
C ASP A 149 -14.23 -9.83 -40.33
N GLN A 150 -13.87 -8.54 -40.15
CA GLN A 150 -12.58 -8.12 -39.59
C GLN A 150 -12.56 -8.03 -38.06
N TYR A 151 -13.69 -7.74 -37.42
CA TYR A 151 -13.78 -7.49 -35.98
C TYR A 151 -14.89 -8.33 -35.34
N SER A 152 -14.50 -9.36 -34.60
CA SER A 152 -15.42 -10.23 -33.86
C SER A 152 -16.05 -9.49 -32.68
N ALA A 153 -17.22 -9.93 -32.23
CA ALA A 153 -17.85 -9.44 -31.01
C ALA A 153 -16.86 -9.47 -29.82
N GLY A 154 -16.78 -8.37 -29.07
CA GLY A 154 -15.84 -8.17 -27.96
C GLY A 154 -14.43 -7.72 -28.36
N SER A 155 -14.12 -7.56 -29.65
CA SER A 155 -12.85 -6.99 -30.09
C SER A 155 -12.87 -5.46 -30.04
N VAL A 156 -11.69 -4.86 -29.83
CA VAL A 156 -11.52 -3.40 -29.91
C VAL A 156 -11.29 -3.02 -31.38
N VAL A 157 -12.17 -2.17 -31.90
CA VAL A 157 -12.12 -1.67 -33.28
C VAL A 157 -11.18 -0.48 -33.38
N GLU A 158 -11.25 0.44 -32.42
CA GLU A 158 -10.44 1.65 -32.40
C GLU A 158 -10.13 2.07 -30.96
N VAL A 159 -8.93 2.62 -30.76
CA VAL A 159 -8.51 3.24 -29.50
C VAL A 159 -8.56 4.76 -29.67
N LEU A 160 -9.59 5.39 -29.12
CA LEU A 160 -9.76 6.85 -29.16
C LEU A 160 -8.79 7.57 -28.24
N GLN A 161 -8.45 6.94 -27.11
CA GLN A 161 -7.50 7.48 -26.14
C GLN A 161 -6.74 6.33 -25.49
N LYS A 162 -5.42 6.38 -25.55
CA LYS A 162 -4.55 5.34 -24.98
C LYS A 162 -4.74 5.25 -23.45
N GLY A 163 -4.85 4.02 -22.96
CA GLY A 163 -4.81 3.72 -21.54
C GLY A 163 -3.38 3.56 -21.05
N TYR A 164 -3.14 3.83 -19.77
CA TYR A 164 -1.82 3.71 -19.16
C TYR A 164 -1.92 3.00 -17.81
N ARG A 165 -0.93 2.16 -17.52
CA ARG A 165 -0.74 1.50 -16.23
C ARG A 165 0.66 1.79 -15.68
N CYS A 166 0.76 1.92 -14.37
CA CYS A 166 2.01 2.05 -13.63
C CYS A 166 2.17 0.79 -12.77
N GLN A 167 3.15 -0.05 -13.11
CA GLN A 167 3.25 -1.40 -12.52
C GLN A 167 1.92 -2.17 -12.68
N ASP A 168 1.32 -2.59 -11.56
CA ASP A 168 0.05 -3.32 -11.52
C ASP A 168 -1.18 -2.41 -11.36
N LYS A 169 -0.98 -1.10 -11.22
CA LYS A 169 -2.06 -0.13 -11.00
C LYS A 169 -2.42 0.61 -12.28
N ILE A 170 -3.71 0.71 -12.56
CA ILE A 170 -4.23 1.46 -13.71
C ILE A 170 -4.15 2.95 -13.38
N VAL A 171 -3.53 3.73 -14.26
CA VAL A 171 -3.47 5.20 -14.15
C VAL A 171 -4.71 5.79 -14.81
N ARG A 172 -5.04 5.30 -16.00
CA ARG A 172 -6.21 5.67 -16.79
C ARG A 172 -6.58 4.50 -17.72
N PRO A 173 -7.87 4.10 -17.80
CA PRO A 173 -8.30 3.08 -18.75
C PRO A 173 -8.16 3.58 -20.20
N ALA A 174 -8.03 2.65 -21.15
CA ALA A 174 -8.06 3.02 -22.57
C ALA A 174 -9.51 3.26 -23.00
N ARG A 175 -9.78 4.37 -23.69
CA ARG A 175 -11.11 4.64 -24.24
C ARG A 175 -11.19 4.04 -25.64
N VAL A 176 -12.11 3.12 -25.82
CA VAL A 176 -12.16 2.25 -26.99
C VAL A 176 -13.55 2.17 -27.60
N VAL A 177 -13.58 1.87 -28.90
CA VAL A 177 -14.78 1.47 -29.63
C VAL A 177 -14.76 -0.05 -29.74
N VAL A 178 -15.85 -0.72 -29.36
CA VAL A 178 -15.93 -2.19 -29.28
C VAL A 178 -16.89 -2.73 -30.33
N ALA A 179 -16.53 -3.85 -30.95
CA ALA A 179 -17.44 -4.59 -31.83
C ALA A 179 -18.45 -5.40 -31.01
N GLN A 180 -19.73 -5.34 -31.35
CA GLN A 180 -20.82 -6.11 -30.72
C GLN A 180 -21.54 -7.00 -31.72
#